data_AF-A0A950DVJ5-F1
#
_entry.id   AF-A0A950DVJ5-F1
#
_cell.length_a   1.000
_cell.length_b   1.000
_cell.length_c   1.000
_cell.angle_alpha   90.00
_cell.angle_beta   90.00
_cell.angle_gamma   90.00
#
_symmetry.space_group_name_H-M   'P 1'
#
loop_
_entity.id
_entity.type
_entity.pdbx_description
1 polymer ?
#
loop_
_entity_poly.entity_id
_entity_poly.type
_entity_poly.pdbx_seq_one_letter_code
_entity_poly.pdbx_strand_id
1 'polypeptide(L)'
;MTRLGSIAVRTIALTVALSALAYALDTVTLRLGKSQTSSVMVRPYFAVPKKNGLTEFMFQQPQPQSCVNSLFPHFGFTPCWWLRRHTEQRISL
;
A
#
# COMPACT_ATOMS: atom_id res chain seq x y z
N MET A 1 32.24 -2.02 27.66
CA MET A 1 30.77 -1.92 27.50
C MET A 1 30.30 -0.65 26.76
N THR A 2 31.17 0.31 26.41
CA THR A 2 30.78 1.57 25.74
C THR A 2 30.70 1.50 24.20
N ARG A 3 31.48 0.60 23.56
CA ARG A 3 31.50 0.48 22.08
C ARG A 3 30.29 -0.22 21.48
N LEU A 4 29.65 -1.13 22.21
CA LEU A 4 28.46 -1.84 21.73
C LEU A 4 27.25 -0.90 21.63
N GLY A 5 27.08 -0.01 22.62
CA GLY A 5 26.03 1.00 22.62
C GLY A 5 26.20 2.03 21.49
N SER A 6 27.43 2.48 21.23
CA SER A 6 27.67 3.46 20.16
C SER A 6 27.51 2.87 18.75
N ILE A 7 27.82 1.59 18.55
CA ILE A 7 27.56 0.90 17.28
C ILE A 7 26.05 0.71 17.08
N ALA A 8 25.32 0.23 18.09
CA ALA A 8 23.87 0.06 18.01
C ALA A 8 23.13 1.39 17.76
N VAL A 9 23.55 2.46 18.42
CA VAL A 9 22.95 3.79 18.20
C VAL A 9 23.23 4.29 16.78
N ARG A 10 24.45 4.08 16.26
CA ARG A 10 24.79 4.47 14.88
C ARG A 10 24.00 3.68 13.84
N THR A 11 23.84 2.37 14.02
CA THR A 11 23.07 1.55 13.07
C THR A 11 21.60 1.96 13.08
N ILE A 12 21.00 2.18 14.26
CA ILE A 12 19.62 2.67 14.39
C ILE A 12 19.49 4.07 13.76
N ALA A 13 20.43 4.97 14.02
CA ALA A 13 20.39 6.31 13.45
C ALA A 13 20.48 6.28 11.91
N LEU A 14 21.33 5.42 11.34
CA LEU A 14 21.46 5.24 9.90
C LEU A 14 20.19 4.66 9.27
N THR A 15 19.58 3.64 9.88
CA THR A 15 18.33 3.08 9.35
C THR A 15 17.21 4.10 9.38
N VAL A 16 17.06 4.84 10.49
CA VAL A 16 16.06 5.92 10.60
C VAL A 16 16.32 7.02 9.57
N ALA A 17 17.57 7.45 9.40
CA ALA A 17 17.94 8.47 8.42
C ALA A 17 17.63 8.03 6.97
N LEU A 18 17.94 6.78 6.62
CA LEU A 18 17.62 6.21 5.31
C LEU A 18 16.12 6.10 5.08
N SER A 19 15.35 5.66 6.08
CA SER A 19 13.89 5.61 5.99
C SER A 19 13.28 7.01 5.81
N ALA A 20 13.78 8.00 6.55
CA ALA A 20 13.34 9.39 6.41
C ALA A 20 13.67 9.96 5.02
N LEU A 21 14.86 9.69 4.50
CA LEU A 21 15.25 10.08 3.14
C LEU A 21 14.36 9.43 2.08
N ALA A 22 14.09 8.13 2.20
CA ALA A 22 13.19 7.43 1.27
C ALA A 22 11.78 8.03 1.28
N TYR A 23 11.24 8.34 2.46
CA TYR A 23 9.93 8.99 2.60
C TYR A 23 9.92 10.43 2.03
N ALA A 24 10.98 11.19 2.25
CA ALA A 24 11.12 12.53 1.69
C ALA A 24 11.20 12.50 0.16
N LEU A 25 11.98 11.58 -0.41
CA LEU A 25 12.06 11.39 -1.85
C LEU A 25 10.69 11.03 -2.45
N ASP A 26 9.95 10.12 -1.82
CA ASP A 26 8.60 9.74 -2.27
C ASP A 26 7.61 10.92 -2.24
N THR A 27 7.71 11.76 -1.20
CA THR A 27 6.89 12.98 -1.11
C THR A 27 7.27 14.00 -2.19
N VAL A 28 8.55 14.13 -2.52
CA VAL A 28 9.03 15.03 -3.58
C VAL A 28 8.59 14.54 -4.96
N THR A 29 8.74 13.24 -5.26
CA THR A 29 8.28 12.68 -6.53
C THR A 29 6.77 12.84 -6.71
N LEU A 30 5.99 12.65 -5.65
CA LEU A 30 4.54 12.93 -5.64
C LEU A 30 4.21 14.38 -6.01
N ARG A 31 4.95 15.35 -5.45
CA ARG A 31 4.69 16.78 -5.67
C ARG A 31 5.13 17.26 -7.05
N LEU A 32 6.20 16.68 -7.59
CA LEU A 32 6.70 17.00 -8.93
C LEU A 32 5.94 16.26 -10.03
N GLY A 33 5.25 15.17 -9.70
CA GLY A 33 4.42 14.42 -10.63
C GLY A 33 3.19 15.22 -11.08
N LYS A 34 2.81 15.09 -12.37
CA LYS A 34 1.65 15.78 -12.95
C LYS A 34 0.31 15.39 -12.31
N SER A 35 0.21 14.20 -11.73
CA SER A 35 -1.01 13.71 -11.08
C SER A 35 -0.67 12.97 -9.80
N GLN A 36 -1.07 13.54 -8.66
CA GLN A 36 -0.81 12.95 -7.34
C GLN A 36 -1.63 11.68 -7.13
N THR A 37 -2.87 11.68 -7.62
CA THR A 37 -3.80 10.55 -7.55
C THR A 37 -4.09 9.99 -8.94
N SER A 38 -4.46 8.72 -8.99
CA SER A 38 -4.95 8.03 -10.18
C SER A 38 -6.11 7.11 -9.78
N SER A 39 -6.78 6.51 -10.75
CA SER A 39 -7.83 5.53 -10.53
C SER A 39 -7.46 4.21 -11.19
N VAL A 40 -7.58 3.12 -10.45
CA VAL A 40 -7.37 1.76 -10.95
C VAL A 40 -8.68 0.99 -10.84
N MET A 41 -9.04 0.23 -11.87
CA MET A 41 -10.23 -0.61 -11.85
C MET A 41 -9.97 -1.84 -10.98
N VAL A 42 -10.71 -1.95 -9.88
CA VAL A 42 -10.65 -3.05 -8.94
C VAL A 42 -11.92 -3.87 -9.10
N ARG A 43 -11.79 -5.20 -9.10
CA ARG A 43 -12.89 -6.14 -9.22
C ARG A 43 -13.19 -6.77 -7.86
N PRO A 44 -14.14 -6.21 -7.09
CA PRO A 44 -14.51 -6.79 -5.83
C PRO A 44 -15.20 -8.15 -6.00
N TYR A 45 -15.03 -9.03 -5.01
CA TYR A 45 -15.76 -10.29 -4.96
C TYR A 45 -16.23 -10.61 -3.53
N PHE A 46 -17.38 -11.27 -3.41
CA PHE A 46 -17.83 -11.85 -2.15
C PHE A 46 -17.40 -13.29 -2.07
N ALA A 47 -16.89 -13.71 -0.92
CA ALA A 47 -16.67 -15.13 -0.63
C ALA A 47 -17.63 -15.54 0.49
N VAL A 48 -18.75 -16.14 0.08
CA VAL A 48 -19.88 -16.51 0.94
C VAL A 48 -19.70 -17.97 1.35
N PRO A 49 -19.46 -18.27 2.64
CA PRO A 49 -19.41 -19.64 3.12
C PRO A 49 -20.82 -20.24 3.13
N LYS A 50 -21.03 -21.36 2.44
CA LYS A 50 -22.28 -22.12 2.45
C LYS A 50 -22.28 -23.14 3.59
N LYS A 51 -23.48 -23.48 4.08
CA LYS A 51 -23.71 -24.45 5.16
C LYS A 51 -23.17 -25.86 4.86
N ASN A 52 -22.98 -26.19 3.58
CA ASN A 52 -22.39 -27.45 3.12
C ASN A 52 -20.85 -27.45 3.08
N GLY A 53 -20.19 -26.41 3.61
CA GLY A 53 -18.73 -26.29 3.65
C GLY A 53 -18.09 -25.76 2.36
N LEU A 54 -18.88 -25.49 1.31
CA LEU A 54 -18.39 -24.87 0.07
C LEU A 54 -18.35 -23.35 0.21
N THR A 55 -17.37 -22.70 -0.41
CA THR A 55 -17.32 -21.24 -0.51
C THR A 55 -17.71 -20.82 -1.92
N GLU A 56 -18.75 -20.00 -2.05
CA GLU A 56 -19.15 -19.42 -3.34
C GLU A 56 -18.50 -18.05 -3.52
N PHE A 57 -17.82 -17.86 -4.65
CA PHE A 57 -17.18 -16.61 -5.02
C PHE A 57 -18.06 -15.86 -6.03
N MET A 58 -18.59 -14.71 -5.62
CA MET A 58 -19.42 -13.85 -6.47
C MET A 58 -18.63 -12.62 -6.88
N PHE A 59 -18.15 -12.60 -8.12
CA PHE A 59 -17.42 -11.46 -8.69
C PHE A 59 -18.38 -10.36 -9.10
N GLN A 60 -18.10 -9.12 -8.69
CA GLN A 60 -18.86 -7.95 -9.11
C GLN A 60 -18.21 -7.26 -10.31
N GLN A 61 -18.92 -6.27 -10.87
CA GLN A 61 -18.37 -5.44 -11.94
C GLN A 61 -17.15 -4.65 -11.45
N PRO A 62 -16.10 -4.48 -12.27
CA PRO A 62 -14.95 -3.66 -11.91
C PRO A 62 -15.36 -2.21 -11.62
N GLN A 63 -14.94 -1.67 -10.48
CA GLN A 63 -15.20 -0.30 -10.06
C GLN A 63 -13.90 0.51 -10.00
N PRO A 64 -13.92 1.80 -10.37
CA PRO A 64 -12.75 2.67 -10.25
C PRO A 64 -12.47 2.97 -8.78
N GLN A 65 -11.29 2.59 -8.29
CA GLN A 65 -10.82 2.94 -6.95
C GLN A 65 -9.66 3.94 -7.04
N SER A 66 -9.77 5.02 -6.26
CA SER A 66 -8.73 6.05 -6.15
C SER A 66 -7.48 5.51 -5.46
N CYS A 67 -6.32 5.77 -6.04
CA CYS A 67 -5.01 5.41 -5.52
C CYS A 67 -4.03 6.57 -5.67
N VAL A 68 -2.93 6.51 -4.94
CA VAL A 68 -1.88 7.54 -4.95
C VAL A 68 -0.65 7.07 -5.74
N ASN A 69 -0.06 7.94 -6.55
CA ASN A 69 1.12 7.64 -7.37
C ASN A 69 2.42 7.74 -6.57
N SER A 70 2.49 7.02 -5.45
CA SER A 70 3.64 6.96 -4.56
C SER A 70 4.08 5.53 -4.28
N LEU A 71 5.29 5.40 -3.75
CA LEU A 71 5.81 4.14 -3.24
C LEU A 71 5.12 3.77 -1.93
N PHE A 72 4.92 4.73 -1.03
CA PHE A 72 4.29 4.54 0.28
C PHE A 72 2.83 5.04 0.31
N PRO A 73 1.99 4.57 1.26
CA PRO A 73 0.66 5.11 1.46
C PRO A 73 0.69 6.57 1.91
N HIS A 74 -0.04 7.43 1.20
CA HIS A 74 -0.20 8.85 1.52
C HIS A 74 -1.68 9.24 1.43
N PHE A 75 -2.09 10.25 2.20
CA PHE A 75 -3.46 10.82 2.19
C PHE A 75 -4.60 9.82 2.49
N GLY A 76 -4.30 8.70 3.15
CA GLY A 76 -5.26 7.62 3.39
C GLY A 76 -5.57 6.76 2.17
N PHE A 77 -4.88 6.98 1.04
CA PHE A 77 -5.00 6.15 -0.16
C PHE A 77 -3.88 5.11 -0.22
N THR A 78 -4.24 3.94 -0.72
CA THR A 78 -3.31 2.88 -1.09
C THR A 78 -2.53 3.26 -2.35
N PRO A 79 -1.24 2.90 -2.44
CA PRO A 79 -0.43 3.23 -3.60
C PRO A 79 -0.89 2.47 -4.85
N CYS A 80 -0.87 3.13 -6.00
CA CYS A 80 -1.40 2.57 -7.25
C CYS A 80 -0.70 1.29 -7.69
N TRP A 81 0.61 1.15 -7.42
CA TRP A 81 1.34 -0.08 -7.74
C TRP A 81 0.83 -1.28 -6.93
N TRP A 82 0.40 -1.06 -5.69
CA TRP A 82 -0.17 -2.10 -4.83
C TRP A 82 -1.56 -2.51 -5.31
N LEU A 83 -2.41 -1.52 -5.61
CA LEU A 83 -3.76 -1.76 -6.12
C LEU A 83 -3.76 -2.51 -7.46
N ARG A 84 -2.81 -2.19 -8.34
CA ARG A 84 -2.65 -2.91 -9.63
C ARG A 84 -2.26 -4.37 -9.46
N ARG A 85 -1.57 -4.73 -8.36
CA ARG A 85 -1.24 -6.12 -8.04
C ARG A 85 -2.36 -6.85 -7.29
N HIS A 86 -3.20 -6.10 -6.58
CA HIS A 86 -4.32 -6.61 -5.78
C HIS A 86 -5.65 -6.03 -6.26
N THR A 87 -5.95 -6.25 -7.54
CA THR A 87 -7.20 -5.79 -8.16
C THR A 87 -8.40 -6.66 -7.74
N GLU A 88 -8.17 -7.86 -7.21
CA GLU A 88 -9.23 -8.73 -6.69
C GLU A 88 -9.36 -8.54 -5.18
N GLN A 89 -10.30 -7.68 -4.78
CA GLN A 89 -10.53 -7.37 -3.37
C GLN A 89 -11.72 -8.15 -2.85
N ARG A 90 -11.51 -8.90 -1.76
CA ARG A 90 -12.60 -9.56 -1.06
C ARG A 90 -13.40 -8.53 -0.27
N ILE A 91 -14.71 -8.48 -0.52
CA ILE A 91 -15.64 -7.77 0.36
C ILE A 91 -16.09 -8.74 1.45
N SER A 92 -15.87 -8.38 2.71
CA SER A 92 -16.50 -9.02 3.86
C SER A 92 -17.87 -8.39 4.09
N LEU A 93 -18.91 -9.22 4.06
CA LEU A 93 -20.24 -8.87 4.57
C LEU A 93 -20.28 -9.05 6.09
#